data_AF-A0A8S3FNJ5-F1
#
_entry.id   AF-A0A8S3FNJ5-F1
#
_cell.length_a   1.000
_cell.length_b   1.000
_cell.length_c   1.000
_cell.angle_alpha   90.00
_cell.angle_beta   90.00
_cell.angle_gamma   90.00
#
_symmetry.space_group_name_H-M   'P 1'
#
loop_
_entity.id
_entity.type
_entity.pdbx_description
1 polymer ?
#
loop_
_entity_poly.entity_id
_entity_poly.type
_entity_poly.pdbx_seq_one_letter_code
_entity_poly.pdbx_strand_id
1 'polypeptide(L)'
;MTEMNEDFEFRVVLIKIQNSLSDSDRLQLHFLFGEDIPRRLQSNGSLETTLEVLQTLFDRLKISNKNYNYLVRALQAIQRPDCVERLLSYDKLVPADIIPSKLHETQAEMKPRLPFKNSKSPTSFEILRDID
;
A
#
# COMPACT_ATOMS: atom_id res chain seq x y z
N MET A 1 -13.68 -25.44 17.78
CA MET A 1 -12.27 -25.76 17.46
C MET A 1 -11.95 -25.43 16.00
N THR A 2 -12.54 -24.37 15.42
CA THR A 2 -12.51 -24.09 13.98
C THR A 2 -11.57 -22.94 13.62
N GLU A 3 -11.45 -21.93 14.50
CA GLU A 3 -10.66 -20.71 14.23
C GLU A 3 -9.15 -20.98 14.09
N MET A 4 -8.61 -21.96 14.80
CA MET A 4 -7.17 -22.29 14.73
C MET A 4 -6.76 -22.84 13.35
N ASN A 5 -7.72 -23.42 12.61
CA ASN A 5 -7.48 -23.96 11.28
C ASN A 5 -7.52 -22.85 10.22
N GLU A 6 -8.43 -21.89 10.36
CA GLU A 6 -8.59 -20.77 9.43
C GLU A 6 -7.35 -19.87 9.42
N ASP A 7 -6.77 -19.58 10.59
CA ASP A 7 -5.53 -18.81 10.69
C ASP A 7 -4.34 -19.54 10.06
N PHE A 8 -4.28 -20.86 10.22
CA PHE A 8 -3.24 -21.68 9.60
C PHE A 8 -3.37 -21.66 8.08
N GLU A 9 -4.58 -21.85 7.55
CA GLU A 9 -4.84 -21.78 6.10
C GLU A 9 -4.54 -20.40 5.53
N PHE A 10 -4.90 -19.33 6.24
CA PHE A 10 -4.56 -17.96 5.84
C PHE A 10 -3.04 -17.76 5.77
N ARG A 11 -2.29 -18.23 6.76
CA ARG A 11 -0.81 -18.18 6.74
C ARG A 11 -0.22 -18.96 5.56
N VAL A 12 -0.79 -20.11 5.20
CA VAL A 12 -0.39 -20.86 4.00
C VAL A 12 -0.60 -20.03 2.73
N VAL A 13 -1.70 -19.27 2.64
CA VAL A 13 -1.97 -18.36 1.51
C VAL A 13 -0.94 -17.23 1.47
N LEU A 14 -0.62 -16.61 2.61
CA LEU A 14 0.40 -15.57 2.69
C LEU A 14 1.77 -16.05 2.19
N ILE A 15 2.19 -17.26 2.58
CA ILE A 15 3.44 -17.87 2.09
C ILE A 15 3.40 -18.06 0.56
N LYS A 16 2.28 -18.52 0.02
CA LYS A 16 2.11 -18.70 -1.43
C LYS A 16 2.19 -17.36 -2.17
N ILE A 17 1.54 -16.31 -1.66
CA ILE A 17 1.58 -14.96 -2.24
C ILE A 17 3.02 -14.46 -2.24
N GLN A 18 3.72 -14.58 -1.12
CA GLN A 18 5.11 -14.15 -1.05
C GLN A 18 6.00 -14.84 -2.07
N ASN A 19 5.88 -16.16 -2.21
CA ASN A 19 6.68 -16.92 -3.17
C ASN A 19 6.40 -16.52 -4.62
N SER A 20 5.24 -15.92 -4.92
CA SER A 20 4.91 -15.39 -6.25
C SER A 20 5.39 -13.95 -6.48
N LEU A 21 5.87 -13.25 -5.45
CA LEU A 21 6.38 -11.88 -5.56
C LEU A 21 7.85 -11.87 -5.95
N SER A 22 8.20 -11.02 -6.90
CA SER A 22 9.60 -10.73 -7.22
C SER A 22 10.25 -9.91 -6.09
N ASP A 23 11.59 -9.86 -6.04
CA ASP A 23 12.28 -9.05 -5.04
C ASP A 23 11.93 -7.56 -5.15
N SER A 24 11.66 -7.08 -6.39
CA SER A 24 11.17 -5.72 -6.64
C SER A 24 9.80 -5.50 -6.00
N ASP A 25 8.86 -6.42 -6.20
CA ASP A 25 7.50 -6.30 -5.64
C ASP A 25 7.52 -6.35 -4.11
N ARG A 26 8.37 -7.20 -3.53
CA ARG A 26 8.58 -7.26 -2.09
C ARG A 26 9.10 -5.93 -1.55
N LEU A 27 10.09 -5.33 -2.20
CA LEU A 27 10.62 -4.04 -1.79
C LEU A 27 9.56 -2.92 -1.87
N GLN A 28 8.71 -2.93 -2.91
CA GLN A 28 7.58 -2.01 -3.00
C GLN A 28 6.55 -2.22 -1.89
N LEU A 29 6.23 -3.46 -1.53
CA LEU A 29 5.35 -3.75 -0.39
C LEU A 29 5.93 -3.26 0.92
N HIS A 30 7.23 -3.48 1.17
CA HIS A 30 7.89 -3.00 2.38
C HIS A 30 7.83 -1.47 2.48
N PHE A 31 7.95 -0.78 1.35
CA PHE A 31 7.75 0.67 1.28
C PHE A 31 6.30 1.06 1.61
N LEU A 32 5.31 0.39 1.02
CA LEU A 32 3.89 0.66 1.27
C LEU A 32 3.48 0.41 2.72
N PHE A 33 4.04 -0.62 3.35
CA PHE A 33 3.79 -0.94 4.76
C PHE A 33 4.57 -0.07 5.73
N GLY A 34 5.43 0.83 5.24
CA GLY A 34 6.49 1.50 6.00
C GLY A 34 6.11 1.90 7.42
N GLU A 35 5.02 2.66 7.61
CA GLU A 35 4.63 3.14 8.95
C GLU A 35 4.08 2.04 9.87
N ASP A 36 3.56 0.96 9.29
CA ASP A 36 2.94 -0.16 10.00
C ASP A 36 3.95 -1.25 10.41
N ILE A 37 5.17 -1.22 9.86
CA ILE A 37 6.24 -2.19 10.14
C ILE A 37 7.46 -1.54 10.82
N PRO A 38 8.17 -2.26 11.71
CA PRO A 38 9.40 -1.78 12.31
C PRO A 38 10.45 -1.36 11.27
N ARG A 39 11.16 -0.26 11.53
CA ARG A 39 12.19 0.29 10.62
C ARG A 39 13.25 -0.73 10.19
N ARG A 40 13.57 -1.70 11.06
CA ARG A 40 14.51 -2.80 10.75
C ARG A 40 14.07 -3.70 9.59
N LEU A 41 12.76 -3.79 9.32
CA LEU A 41 12.20 -4.62 8.25
C LEU A 41 11.98 -3.83 6.94
N GLN A 42 12.03 -2.50 7.00
CA GLN A 42 11.77 -1.64 5.83
C GLN A 42 12.90 -1.66 4.80
N SER A 43 14.14 -1.89 5.24
CA SER A 43 15.34 -1.75 4.39
C SER A 43 15.75 -3.03 3.67
N ASN A 44 15.10 -4.16 3.91
CA ASN A 44 15.45 -5.44 3.31
C ASN A 44 14.23 -6.08 2.64
N GLY A 45 14.24 -6.18 1.31
CA GLY A 45 13.19 -6.80 0.50
C GLY A 45 13.37 -8.32 0.32
N SER A 46 14.19 -8.96 1.15
CA SER A 46 14.43 -10.40 1.06
C SER A 46 13.17 -11.20 1.39
N LEU A 47 13.14 -12.45 0.90
CA LEU A 47 12.05 -13.39 1.15
C LEU A 47 11.77 -13.56 2.67
N GLU A 48 12.82 -13.75 3.48
CA GLU A 48 12.68 -13.93 4.92
C GLU A 48 12.09 -12.67 5.58
N THR A 49 12.54 -11.48 5.16
CA THR A 49 12.03 -10.23 5.72
C THR A 49 10.58 -9.97 5.31
N THR A 50 10.15 -10.40 4.12
CA THR A 50 8.73 -10.29 3.72
C THR A 50 7.82 -11.18 4.56
N LEU A 51 8.25 -12.38 4.98
CA LEU A 51 7.45 -13.21 5.90
C LEU A 51 7.33 -12.52 7.25
N GLU A 52 8.43 -12.00 7.77
CA GLU A 52 8.43 -11.27 9.05
C GLU A 52 7.54 -10.04 9.01
N VAL A 53 7.51 -9.33 7.88
CA VAL A 53 6.60 -8.20 7.64
C VAL A 53 5.15 -8.66 7.68
N LEU A 54 4.79 -9.70 6.92
CA LEU A 54 3.43 -10.23 6.91
C LEU A 54 3.00 -10.75 8.29
N GLN A 55 3.90 -11.44 9.00
CA GLN A 55 3.67 -11.89 10.37
C GLN A 55 3.47 -10.71 11.31
N THR A 56 4.26 -9.65 11.19
CA THR A 56 4.13 -8.44 12.01
C THR A 56 2.78 -7.76 11.76
N LEU A 57 2.32 -7.69 10.52
CA LEU A 57 1.01 -7.15 10.19
C LEU A 57 -0.12 -8.01 10.78
N PHE A 58 0.05 -9.33 10.80
CA PHE A 58 -0.89 -10.26 11.43
C PHE A 58 -0.95 -10.08 12.94
N ASP A 59 0.21 -10.05 13.62
CA ASP A 59 0.32 -9.89 15.08
C ASP A 59 -0.20 -8.52 15.55
N ARG A 60 -0.11 -7.50 14.69
CA ARG A 60 -0.67 -6.15 14.92
C ARG A 60 -2.14 -6.01 14.51
N LEU A 61 -2.81 -7.10 14.11
CA LEU A 61 -4.20 -7.12 13.65
C LEU A 61 -4.49 -6.19 12.46
N LYS A 62 -3.46 -5.84 11.68
CA LYS A 62 -3.61 -5.09 10.42
C LYS A 62 -4.14 -5.98 9.31
N ILE A 63 -3.79 -7.26 9.36
CA ILE A 63 -4.34 -8.31 8.52
C ILE A 63 -4.79 -9.48 9.41
N SER A 64 -5.83 -10.17 8.98
CA SER A 64 -6.34 -11.40 9.58
C SER A 64 -7.08 -12.22 8.52
N ASN A 65 -7.40 -13.48 8.83
CA ASN A 65 -8.24 -14.32 7.99
C ASN A 65 -9.61 -13.69 7.66
N LYS A 66 -10.17 -12.89 8.56
CA LYS A 66 -11.46 -12.18 8.42
C LYS A 66 -11.32 -10.78 7.81
N ASN A 67 -10.13 -10.19 7.85
CA ASN A 67 -9.88 -8.85 7.33
C ASN A 67 -8.47 -8.73 6.76
N TYR A 68 -8.35 -8.91 5.45
CA TYR A 68 -7.12 -8.78 4.68
C TYR A 68 -7.20 -7.67 3.63
N ASN A 69 -8.18 -6.75 3.75
CA ASN A 69 -8.38 -5.63 2.83
C ASN A 69 -7.15 -4.73 2.73
N TYR A 70 -6.41 -4.58 3.83
CA TYR A 70 -5.15 -3.84 3.84
C TYR A 70 -4.13 -4.45 2.88
N LEU A 71 -3.99 -5.78 2.89
CA LEU A 71 -3.11 -6.52 1.98
C LEU A 71 -3.60 -6.45 0.54
N VAL A 72 -4.92 -6.55 0.29
CA VAL A 72 -5.50 -6.39 -1.05
C VAL A 72 -5.13 -5.05 -1.66
N ARG A 73 -5.31 -3.96 -0.90
CA ARG A 73 -4.98 -2.61 -1.38
C ARG A 73 -3.49 -2.46 -1.69
N ALA A 74 -2.63 -3.04 -0.86
CA ALA A 74 -1.19 -3.04 -1.09
C ALA A 74 -0.81 -3.83 -2.36
N LEU A 75 -1.38 -5.02 -2.56
CA LEU A 75 -1.16 -5.84 -3.77
C LEU A 75 -1.72 -5.18 -5.04
N GLN A 76 -2.84 -4.47 -4.95
CA GLN A 76 -3.38 -3.66 -6.04
C GLN A 76 -2.46 -2.48 -6.38
N ALA A 77 -1.89 -1.82 -5.36
CA ALA A 77 -0.99 -0.67 -5.57
C ALA A 77 0.30 -1.07 -6.30
N ILE A 78 0.83 -2.27 -6.06
CA ILE A 78 1.99 -2.82 -6.79
C ILE A 78 1.61 -3.51 -8.11
N GLN A 79 0.36 -3.39 -8.56
CA GLN A 79 -0.14 -3.98 -9.80
C GLN A 79 0.03 -5.51 -9.88
N ARG A 80 -0.22 -6.23 -8.78
CA ARG A 80 -0.21 -7.70 -8.71
C ARG A 80 -1.62 -8.28 -8.57
N PRO A 81 -2.45 -8.23 -9.63
CA PRO A 81 -3.82 -8.74 -9.59
C PRO A 81 -3.87 -10.25 -9.37
N ASP A 82 -2.86 -10.99 -9.83
CA ASP A 82 -2.71 -12.44 -9.65
C ASP A 82 -2.63 -12.84 -8.16
N CYS A 83 -1.95 -12.03 -7.35
CA CYS A 83 -1.87 -12.23 -5.91
C CYS A 83 -3.20 -11.88 -5.21
N VAL A 84 -3.90 -10.85 -5.71
CA VAL A 84 -5.22 -10.45 -5.22
C VAL A 84 -6.25 -11.54 -5.50
N GLU A 85 -6.29 -12.08 -6.72
CA GLU A 85 -7.18 -13.19 -7.09
C GLU A 85 -6.95 -14.42 -6.22
N ARG A 86 -5.68 -14.74 -5.91
CA ARG A 86 -5.33 -15.84 -5.02
C ARG A 86 -5.85 -15.62 -3.59
N LEU A 87 -5.75 -14.39 -3.09
CA LEU A 87 -6.27 -14.00 -1.78
C LEU A 87 -7.80 -14.03 -1.73
N LEU A 88 -8.48 -13.58 -2.80
CA LEU A 88 -9.93 -13.64 -2.92
C LEU A 88 -10.45 -15.05 -3.15
N SER A 89 -9.66 -15.92 -3.78
CA SER A 89 -10.02 -17.33 -3.97
C SER A 89 -9.97 -18.12 -2.67
N TYR A 90 -9.16 -17.69 -1.69
CA TYR A 90 -9.25 -18.19 -0.32
C TYR A 90 -10.60 -17.83 0.31
N ASP A 91 -11.06 -16.60 0.09
CA ASP A 91 -12.34 -16.13 0.63
C ASP A 91 -13.56 -16.67 -0.10
N LYS A 92 -13.48 -17.06 -1.38
CA LYS A 92 -14.61 -17.68 -2.12
C LYS A 92 -15.04 -19.06 -1.60
N LEU A 93 -14.40 -19.56 -0.54
CA LEU A 93 -14.94 -20.63 0.32
C LEU A 93 -15.95 -20.09 1.38
N VAL A 94 -16.20 -18.77 1.38
CA VAL A 94 -17.09 -17.97 2.22
C VAL A 94 -17.84 -16.95 1.29
N PRO A 95 -19.11 -16.58 1.54
CA PRO A 95 -19.93 -15.87 0.56
C PRO A 95 -19.50 -14.42 0.28
N ALA A 96 -19.64 -14.01 -0.98
CA ALA A 96 -19.08 -12.84 -1.65
C ALA A 96 -19.67 -11.46 -1.27
N ASP A 97 -19.80 -11.12 0.02
CA ASP A 97 -20.46 -9.86 0.43
C ASP A 97 -19.52 -8.68 0.74
N ILE A 98 -18.20 -8.80 0.55
CA ILE A 98 -17.26 -7.71 0.90
C ILE A 98 -16.18 -7.49 -0.17
N ILE A 99 -16.58 -7.06 -1.36
CA ILE A 99 -15.66 -6.35 -2.27
C ILE A 99 -16.34 -5.05 -2.73
N PRO A 100 -15.96 -3.87 -2.21
CA PRO A 100 -16.41 -2.63 -2.80
C PRO A 100 -15.76 -2.43 -4.19
N SER A 101 -16.58 -2.61 -5.23
CA SER A 101 -16.26 -2.49 -6.67
C SER A 101 -15.88 -1.09 -7.16
N LYS A 102 -15.15 -0.28 -6.36
CA LYS A 102 -14.71 1.06 -6.81
C LYS A 102 -13.26 1.31 -6.44
N LEU A 103 -12.34 0.80 -7.25
CA LEU A 103 -10.98 1.31 -7.39
C LEU A 103 -10.48 0.98 -8.80
N HIS A 104 -11.16 1.57 -9.79
CA HIS A 104 -10.70 1.65 -11.17
C HIS A 104 -10.98 3.07 -11.65
N GLU A 105 -10.27 4.05 -11.11
CA GLU A 105 -10.15 5.39 -11.70
C GLU A 105 -9.05 6.17 -10.98
N THR A 106 -7.79 5.95 -11.38
CA THR A 106 -6.72 6.96 -11.24
C THR A 106 -5.53 6.58 -12.12
N GLN A 107 -5.79 6.45 -13.42
CA GLN A 107 -4.76 6.58 -14.46
C GLN A 107 -5.35 7.33 -15.65
N ALA A 108 -5.51 8.66 -15.51
CA ALA A 108 -5.65 9.56 -16.65
C ALA A 108 -5.50 11.02 -16.19
N GLU A 109 -4.27 11.53 -16.14
CA GLU A 109 -3.87 12.75 -16.86
C GLU A 109 -2.42 13.10 -16.51
N MET A 110 -1.51 12.64 -17.37
CA MET A 110 -0.30 13.39 -17.69
C MET A 110 -0.72 14.78 -18.20
N LYS A 111 -0.22 15.85 -17.58
CA LYS A 111 0.02 17.13 -18.26
C LYS A 111 1.31 17.75 -17.73
N PRO A 112 2.34 17.96 -18.57
CA PRO A 112 3.51 18.72 -18.17
C PRO A 112 3.12 20.20 -18.09
N ARG A 113 3.32 20.85 -16.93
CA ARG A 113 3.12 22.29 -16.76
C ARG A 113 4.44 23.00 -16.51
N LEU A 114 4.99 23.62 -17.55
CA LEU A 114 5.70 24.91 -17.54
C LEU A 114 5.54 25.53 -18.95
N PRO A 115 5.62 26.87 -19.15
CA PRO A 115 5.91 27.94 -18.20
C PRO A 115 4.79 29.03 -18.15
N PHE A 116 4.65 29.73 -17.03
CA PHE A 116 3.92 31.01 -17.01
C PHE A 116 4.90 32.17 -17.06
N LYS A 117 4.92 32.87 -18.20
CA LYS A 117 5.39 34.24 -18.31
C LYS A 117 4.23 35.20 -18.03
N ASN A 118 4.55 36.23 -17.26
CA ASN A 118 4.23 37.65 -17.43
C ASN A 118 3.08 38.35 -16.66
N SER A 119 3.54 39.45 -16.03
CA SER A 119 2.90 40.75 -15.78
C SER A 119 1.93 40.85 -14.59
N LYS A 120 2.31 41.65 -13.59
CA LYS A 120 1.92 43.07 -13.47
C LYS A 120 2.60 43.71 -12.26
N SER A 121 3.22 44.87 -12.48
CA SER A 121 3.65 45.82 -11.45
C SER A 121 2.44 46.41 -10.72
N PRO A 122 2.66 46.94 -9.51
CA PRO A 122 2.35 48.36 -9.32
C PRO A 122 3.41 49.13 -8.51
N THR A 123 3.91 50.17 -9.17
CA THR A 123 4.10 51.57 -8.75
C THR A 123 3.86 51.96 -7.28
N SER A 124 4.90 52.59 -6.71
CA SER A 124 4.95 53.67 -5.70
C SER A 124 4.32 53.47 -4.31
N PHE A 125 5.20 53.37 -3.31
CA PHE A 125 4.97 53.91 -1.97
C PHE A 125 6.07 54.95 -1.69
N GLU A 126 5.73 56.24 -1.85
CA GLU A 126 6.27 57.26 -0.96
C GLU A 126 5.55 57.12 0.38
N ILE A 127 6.30 57.19 1.48
CA ILE A 127 6.04 58.10 2.62
C ILE A 127 7.29 58.09 3.50
N LEU A 128 7.79 59.30 3.75
CA LEU A 128 8.83 59.70 4.68
C LEU A 128 8.66 59.09 6.09
N ARG A 129 9.78 58.88 6.80
CA ARG A 129 10.17 59.71 7.96
C ARG A 129 11.52 59.27 8.53
N ASP A 130 12.27 60.31 8.91
CA ASP A 130 13.36 60.46 9.87
C ASP A 130 13.80 59.23 10.68
N ILE A 131 15.12 59.10 10.90
CA ILE A 131 15.77 59.13 12.22
C ILE A 131 17.32 59.00 12.02
N ASP A 132 18.01 60.01 12.55
CA ASP A 132 19.45 60.22 12.88
C ASP A 132 20.57 59.82 11.91
#